data_AF-A0A7S1GZ94-F1
#
_entry.id   AF-A0A7S1GZ94-F1
#
_cell.length_a   1.000
_cell.length_b   1.000
_cell.length_c   1.000
_cell.angle_alpha   90.00
_cell.angle_beta   90.00
_cell.angle_gamma   90.00
#
_symmetry.space_group_name_H-M   'P 1'
#
loop_
_entity.id
_entity.type
_entity.pdbx_description
1 polymer ?
#
loop_
_entity_poly.entity_id
_entity_poly.type
_entity_poly.pdbx_seq_one_letter_code
_entity_poly.pdbx_strand_id
1 'polypeptide(L)'
;NNSKFATSRGAFEANFGELEKFFGGLDGHIGLPSPRVFEAMQAEHTSSPDSFDTFVTTNYGGTLTMPSTEWEFCWRPDLQRRYPGGGLPPNGREPCPLQAFLDHPTTKKAALSLEEVLALRLYTGPMFVKYNASLRGFPPGAWQALKGNRYASTLHAITSGIVKLSKVWKLPENRRVYRGLG
;
A
#
# COMPACT_ATOMS: atom_id res chain seq x y z
N ASN A 1 -8.47 31.57 -11.47
CA ASN A 1 -9.26 31.62 -10.22
C ASN A 1 -9.50 30.21 -9.70
N ASN A 2 -8.72 29.80 -8.69
CA ASN A 2 -8.76 28.45 -8.11
C ASN A 2 -9.29 28.56 -6.66
N SER A 3 -10.60 28.77 -6.55
CA SER A 3 -11.33 28.97 -5.28
C SER A 3 -11.45 27.70 -4.44
N LYS A 4 -10.92 26.55 -4.90
CA LYS A 4 -10.92 25.27 -4.14
C LYS A 4 -9.86 25.22 -3.03
N PHE A 5 -8.95 26.20 -2.98
CA PHE A 5 -7.85 26.28 -2.01
C PHE A 5 -7.98 27.47 -1.05
N ALA A 6 -9.11 28.18 -1.07
CA ALA A 6 -9.37 29.24 -0.11
C ALA A 6 -9.53 28.62 1.27
N THR A 7 -8.51 28.84 2.10
CA THR A 7 -8.39 28.54 3.51
C THR A 7 -9.64 28.94 4.27
N SER A 8 -10.59 28.01 4.41
CA SER A 8 -11.65 28.11 5.41
C SER A 8 -11.10 27.52 6.71
N ARG A 9 -11.26 28.27 7.80
CA ARG A 9 -10.83 27.94 9.17
C ARG A 9 -11.43 26.60 9.59
N GLY A 10 -10.66 25.53 9.43
CA GLY A 10 -11.07 24.18 9.80
C GLY A 10 -10.08 23.10 9.39
N ALA A 11 -8.80 23.45 9.21
CA ALA A 11 -7.76 22.47 8.95
C ALA A 11 -7.66 21.54 10.16
N PHE A 12 -8.20 20.33 10.04
CA PHE A 12 -7.98 19.26 10.99
C PHE A 12 -6.50 18.86 10.89
N GLU A 13 -5.72 19.16 11.93
CA GLU A 13 -4.38 18.61 12.06
C GLU A 13 -4.50 17.09 12.23
N ALA A 14 -4.08 16.35 11.21
CA ALA A 14 -3.87 14.93 11.36
C ALA A 14 -2.65 14.74 12.25
N ASN A 15 -2.88 14.30 13.49
CA ASN A 15 -1.81 13.82 14.37
C ASN A 15 -1.18 12.57 13.74
N PHE A 16 -0.10 12.77 12.99
CA PHE A 16 0.78 11.68 12.58
C PHE A 16 1.44 11.14 13.86
N GLY A 17 1.31 9.84 14.10
CA GLY A 17 1.92 9.20 15.26
C GLY A 17 3.43 9.43 15.28
N GLU A 18 3.96 9.69 16.48
CA GLU A 18 5.38 9.92 16.70
C GLU A 18 6.23 8.71 16.27
N LEU A 19 7.45 8.99 15.84
CA LEU A 19 8.43 8.02 15.34
C LEU A 19 8.63 6.83 16.29
N GLU A 20 8.44 7.04 17.60
CA GLU A 20 8.52 6.02 18.64
C GLU A 20 7.36 5.01 18.60
N LYS A 21 6.16 5.36 18.15
CA LYS A 21 5.09 4.38 17.84
C LYS A 21 5.40 3.56 16.59
N PHE A 22 6.26 4.07 15.72
CA PHE A 22 6.75 3.35 14.54
C PHE A 22 7.80 2.29 14.92
N PHE A 23 8.59 2.54 15.98
CA PHE A 23 9.58 1.60 16.53
C PHE A 23 9.07 0.74 17.69
N GLY A 24 8.01 1.16 18.39
CA GLY A 24 7.35 0.43 19.49
C GLY A 24 6.59 -0.83 19.08
N GLY A 25 6.58 -1.14 17.77
CA GLY A 25 6.26 -2.45 17.21
C GLY A 25 4.85 -2.55 16.63
N LEU A 26 4.76 -2.71 15.30
CA LEU A 26 3.54 -3.24 14.66
C LEU A 26 3.12 -4.59 15.30
N ASP A 27 4.07 -5.30 15.91
CA ASP A 27 3.93 -6.59 16.58
C ASP A 27 2.74 -6.67 17.54
N GLY A 28 2.56 -5.65 18.39
CA GLY A 28 1.47 -5.63 19.37
C GLY A 28 0.08 -5.46 18.75
N HIS A 29 0.00 -5.03 17.49
CA HIS A 29 -1.25 -4.70 16.82
C HIS A 29 -1.63 -5.65 15.69
N ILE A 30 -0.64 -6.10 14.90
CA ILE A 30 -0.85 -6.98 13.73
C ILE A 30 -0.15 -8.34 13.85
N GLY A 31 0.68 -8.54 14.88
CA GLY A 31 1.51 -9.72 15.06
C GLY A 31 2.90 -9.60 14.42
N LEU A 32 3.75 -10.58 14.72
CA LEU A 32 5.10 -10.68 14.17
C LEU A 32 5.05 -11.11 12.69
N PRO A 33 6.00 -10.64 11.86
CA PRO A 33 6.14 -11.14 10.50
C PRO A 33 6.63 -12.59 10.51
N SER A 34 6.29 -13.33 9.46
CA SER A 34 6.90 -14.65 9.22
C SER A 34 8.39 -14.51 8.92
N PRO A 35 9.27 -15.42 9.37
CA PRO A 35 10.67 -15.46 8.92
C PRO A 35 10.79 -15.74 7.42
N ARG A 36 9.77 -16.37 6.83
CA ARG A 36 9.58 -16.54 5.38
C ARG A 36 8.63 -15.46 4.87
N VAL A 37 9.17 -14.25 4.72
CA VAL A 37 8.38 -13.03 4.45
C VAL A 37 7.66 -13.14 3.11
N PHE A 38 8.35 -13.54 2.05
CA PHE A 38 7.77 -13.62 0.71
C PHE A 38 6.60 -14.61 0.64
N GLU A 39 6.78 -15.83 1.15
CA GLU A 39 5.76 -16.87 1.14
C GLU A 39 4.55 -16.48 1.99
N ALA A 40 4.77 -15.80 3.11
CA ALA A 40 3.69 -15.29 3.95
C ALA A 40 2.93 -14.17 3.23
N MET A 41 3.62 -13.20 2.63
CA MET A 41 2.98 -12.17 1.81
C MET A 41 2.17 -12.78 0.66
N GLN A 42 2.70 -13.81 0.00
CA GLN A 42 1.98 -14.52 -1.05
C GLN A 42 0.71 -15.16 -0.50
N ALA A 43 0.80 -15.93 0.59
CA ALA A 43 -0.34 -16.59 1.21
C ALA A 43 -1.42 -15.61 1.72
N GLU A 44 -1.01 -14.45 2.24
CA GLU A 44 -1.89 -13.34 2.64
C GLU A 44 -2.78 -12.87 1.46
N HIS A 45 -2.29 -12.98 0.22
CA HIS A 45 -2.99 -12.47 -0.96
C HIS A 45 -3.62 -13.54 -1.84
N THR A 46 -3.14 -14.78 -1.80
CA THR A 46 -3.58 -15.83 -2.73
C THR A 46 -4.30 -16.99 -2.05
N SER A 47 -4.21 -17.13 -0.73
CA SER A 47 -4.68 -18.32 -0.02
C SER A 47 -5.48 -18.01 1.26
N SER A 48 -5.57 -16.75 1.66
CA SER A 48 -6.32 -16.31 2.84
C SER A 48 -7.82 -16.24 2.56
N PRO A 49 -8.69 -16.26 3.60
CA PRO A 49 -10.14 -16.33 3.41
C PRO A 49 -10.74 -15.19 2.59
N ASP A 50 -10.06 -14.04 2.49
CA ASP A 50 -10.48 -12.87 1.72
C ASP A 50 -9.73 -12.69 0.40
N SER A 51 -8.85 -13.62 0.02
CA SER A 51 -7.96 -13.51 -1.16
C SER A 51 -8.71 -13.43 -2.50
N PHE A 52 -9.95 -13.92 -2.55
CA PHE A 52 -10.81 -13.92 -3.73
C PHE A 52 -12.05 -13.04 -3.56
N ASP A 53 -12.17 -12.35 -2.42
CA ASP A 53 -13.27 -11.40 -2.21
C ASP A 53 -12.98 -10.12 -2.98
N THR A 54 -13.96 -9.68 -3.76
CA THR A 54 -13.86 -8.43 -4.49
C THR A 54 -14.02 -7.24 -3.56
N PHE A 55 -13.29 -6.16 -3.84
CA PHE A 55 -13.40 -4.89 -3.17
C PHE A 55 -13.21 -3.73 -4.16
N VAL A 56 -13.79 -2.58 -3.83
CA VAL A 56 -13.73 -1.36 -4.66
C VAL A 56 -12.79 -0.35 -4.02
N THR A 57 -12.01 0.33 -4.86
CA THR A 57 -11.19 1.46 -4.41
C THR A 57 -11.59 2.76 -5.12
N THR A 58 -11.83 3.81 -4.34
CA THR A 58 -12.27 5.12 -4.84
C THR A 58 -11.12 5.91 -5.48
N ASN A 59 -9.89 5.76 -4.98
CA ASN A 59 -8.72 6.49 -5.46
C ASN A 59 -8.24 6.05 -6.85
N TYR A 60 -8.74 4.93 -7.37
CA TYR A 60 -8.42 4.41 -8.70
C TYR A 60 -9.70 4.29 -9.54
N GLY A 61 -10.50 5.35 -9.57
CA GLY A 61 -11.68 5.44 -10.44
C GLY A 61 -12.75 4.37 -10.16
N GLY A 62 -12.88 3.92 -8.91
CA GLY A 62 -13.82 2.86 -8.56
C GLY A 62 -13.38 1.47 -9.02
N THR A 63 -12.07 1.22 -9.14
CA THR A 63 -11.54 -0.09 -9.56
C THR A 63 -12.07 -1.21 -8.64
N LEU A 64 -12.78 -2.16 -9.23
CA LEU A 64 -13.22 -3.40 -8.60
C LEU A 64 -12.16 -4.48 -8.84
N THR A 65 -11.54 -5.00 -7.77
CA THR A 65 -10.45 -5.98 -7.84
C THR A 65 -10.51 -6.93 -6.64
N MET A 66 -9.53 -7.84 -6.51
CA MET A 66 -9.39 -8.75 -5.38
C MET A 66 -7.90 -8.96 -5.04
N PRO A 67 -7.55 -9.37 -3.81
CA PRO A 67 -6.15 -9.49 -3.38
C PRO A 67 -5.28 -10.37 -4.29
N SER A 68 -5.80 -11.50 -4.74
CA SER A 68 -5.06 -12.41 -5.62
C SER A 68 -4.73 -11.80 -6.98
N THR A 69 -5.65 -11.02 -7.55
CA THR A 69 -5.43 -10.29 -8.81
C THR A 69 -4.40 -9.17 -8.64
N GLU A 70 -4.45 -8.45 -7.52
CA GLU A 70 -3.47 -7.41 -7.19
C GLU A 70 -2.06 -7.98 -6.94
N TRP A 71 -1.98 -9.15 -6.31
CA TRP A 71 -0.72 -9.88 -6.16
C TRP A 71 -0.12 -10.25 -7.51
N GLU A 72 -0.90 -10.87 -8.40
CA GLU A 72 -0.48 -11.21 -9.75
C GLU A 72 0.03 -9.96 -10.50
N PHE A 73 -0.77 -8.89 -10.50
CA PHE A 73 -0.43 -7.62 -11.13
C PHE A 73 0.92 -7.04 -10.65
N CYS A 74 1.18 -7.12 -9.34
CA CYS A 74 2.36 -6.53 -8.73
C CYS A 74 3.61 -7.43 -8.78
N TRP A 75 3.45 -8.75 -8.70
CA TRP A 75 4.56 -9.71 -8.67
C TRP A 75 5.00 -10.12 -10.07
N ARG A 76 4.07 -10.70 -10.84
CA ARG A 76 4.31 -11.28 -12.16
C ARG A 76 3.08 -11.09 -13.05
N PRO A 77 2.85 -9.86 -13.53
CA PRO A 77 1.70 -9.60 -14.37
C PRO A 77 1.82 -10.30 -15.73
N ASP A 78 0.72 -10.79 -16.25
CA ASP A 78 0.54 -11.09 -17.66
C ASP A 78 0.44 -9.78 -18.44
N LEU A 79 1.46 -9.47 -19.23
CA LEU A 79 1.54 -8.20 -19.97
C LEU A 79 0.49 -8.09 -21.08
N GLN A 80 -0.12 -9.20 -21.49
CA GLN A 80 -1.18 -9.21 -22.51
C GLN A 80 -2.58 -9.08 -21.87
N ARG A 81 -2.69 -9.30 -20.55
CA ARG A 81 -3.95 -9.23 -19.82
C ARG A 81 -4.30 -7.79 -19.46
N ARG A 82 -5.57 -7.44 -19.66
CA ARG A 82 -6.13 -6.21 -19.09
C ARG A 82 -6.49 -6.44 -17.62
N TYR A 83 -5.80 -5.74 -16.72
CA TYR A 83 -6.07 -5.79 -15.28
C TYR A 83 -7.13 -4.77 -14.83
N PRO A 84 -7.76 -4.98 -13.67
CA PRO A 84 -8.64 -4.00 -13.05
C PRO A 84 -8.01 -2.60 -12.93
N GLY A 85 -8.77 -1.60 -13.37
CA GLY A 85 -8.32 -0.21 -13.44
C GLY A 85 -7.54 0.16 -14.70
N GLY A 86 -7.33 -0.79 -15.63
CA GLY A 86 -6.69 -0.54 -16.92
C GLY A 86 -7.60 0.26 -17.87
N GLY A 87 -7.05 1.30 -18.51
CA GLY A 87 -7.74 2.18 -19.44
C GLY A 87 -8.74 3.18 -18.83
N LEU A 88 -8.70 3.42 -17.50
CA LEU A 88 -9.49 4.47 -16.85
C LEU A 88 -8.81 5.85 -16.97
N PRO A 89 -9.52 6.94 -17.32
CA PRO A 89 -8.93 8.29 -17.35
C PRO A 89 -8.56 8.80 -15.94
N PRO A 90 -7.54 9.67 -15.79
CA PRO A 90 -6.62 10.11 -16.85
C PRO A 90 -5.49 9.10 -17.14
N ASN A 91 -5.22 8.14 -16.25
CA ASN A 91 -4.13 7.17 -16.38
C ASN A 91 -4.58 5.81 -15.85
N GLY A 92 -4.96 4.92 -16.76
CA GLY A 92 -5.30 3.55 -16.42
C GLY A 92 -4.08 2.79 -15.92
N ARG A 93 -4.29 1.76 -15.11
CA ARG A 93 -3.20 0.90 -14.63
C ARG A 93 -2.70 0.02 -15.76
N GLU A 94 -1.40 0.08 -16.04
CA GLU A 94 -0.74 -0.80 -17.00
C GLU A 94 0.15 -1.83 -16.28
N PRO A 95 0.16 -3.09 -16.73
CA PRO A 95 1.02 -4.10 -16.16
C PRO A 95 2.49 -3.76 -16.41
N CYS A 96 3.29 -3.82 -15.36
CA CYS A 96 4.73 -3.55 -15.41
C CYS A 96 5.48 -4.64 -14.62
N PRO A 97 6.56 -5.25 -15.14
CA PRO A 97 7.35 -6.22 -14.39
C PRO A 97 7.91 -5.60 -13.10
N LEU A 98 7.90 -6.36 -11.98
CA LEU A 98 8.47 -5.88 -10.71
C LEU A 98 9.96 -5.50 -10.85
N GLN A 99 10.67 -6.15 -11.77
CA GLN A 99 12.07 -5.90 -12.08
C GLN A 99 12.36 -4.43 -12.42
N ALA A 100 11.44 -3.72 -13.09
CA ALA A 100 11.61 -2.30 -13.39
C ALA A 100 11.71 -1.44 -12.12
N PHE A 101 11.00 -1.82 -11.05
CA PHE A 101 11.07 -1.16 -9.75
C PHE A 101 12.32 -1.56 -8.96
N LEU A 102 12.74 -2.83 -9.07
CA LEU A 102 13.99 -3.32 -8.47
C LEU A 102 15.21 -2.61 -9.07
N ASP A 103 15.16 -2.33 -10.38
CA ASP A 103 16.26 -1.68 -11.08
C ASP A 103 16.35 -0.17 -10.88
N HIS A 104 15.32 0.44 -10.31
CA HIS A 104 15.27 1.88 -10.11
C HIS A 104 16.41 2.37 -9.21
N PRO A 105 17.13 3.47 -9.54
CA PRO A 105 18.28 3.93 -8.77
C PRO A 105 17.99 4.20 -7.29
N THR A 106 16.78 4.67 -6.97
CA THR A 106 16.36 4.89 -5.57
C THR A 106 16.25 3.58 -4.79
N THR A 107 15.73 2.53 -5.43
CA THR A 107 15.62 1.19 -4.84
C THR A 107 16.99 0.63 -4.51
N LYS A 108 17.92 0.70 -5.47
CA LYS A 108 19.32 0.27 -5.29
C LYS A 108 20.02 1.09 -4.20
N LYS A 109 19.87 2.41 -4.22
CA LYS A 109 20.45 3.31 -3.21
C LYS A 109 19.94 3.02 -1.79
N ALA A 110 18.65 2.72 -1.65
CA ALA A 110 18.03 2.38 -0.37
C ALA A 110 18.27 0.93 0.08
N ALA A 111 18.87 0.09 -0.77
CA ALA A 111 19.05 -1.34 -0.53
C ALA A 111 17.73 -2.03 -0.13
N LEU A 112 16.66 -1.76 -0.89
CA LEU A 112 15.38 -2.43 -0.69
C LEU A 112 15.45 -3.89 -1.15
N SER A 113 14.81 -4.78 -0.38
CA SER A 113 14.60 -6.17 -0.77
C SER A 113 13.46 -6.29 -1.77
N LEU A 114 13.32 -7.48 -2.35
CA LEU A 114 12.22 -7.81 -3.26
C LEU A 114 10.85 -7.66 -2.60
N GLU A 115 10.73 -8.14 -1.36
CA GLU A 115 9.52 -8.08 -0.54
C GLU A 115 9.13 -6.64 -0.24
N GLU A 116 10.09 -5.79 0.12
CA GLU A 116 9.82 -4.37 0.40
C GLU A 116 9.33 -3.63 -0.84
N VAL A 117 9.95 -3.87 -2.00
CA VAL A 117 9.51 -3.26 -3.27
C VAL A 117 8.12 -3.75 -3.65
N LEU A 118 7.85 -5.05 -3.53
CA LEU A 118 6.54 -5.64 -3.82
C LEU A 118 5.46 -5.08 -2.88
N ALA A 119 5.75 -5.01 -1.57
CA ALA A 119 4.83 -4.52 -0.57
C ALA A 119 4.50 -3.02 -0.76
N LEU A 120 5.52 -2.20 -1.02
CA LEU A 120 5.35 -0.79 -1.38
C LEU A 120 4.50 -0.62 -2.63
N ARG A 121 4.79 -1.42 -3.67
CA ARG A 121 4.02 -1.40 -4.92
C ARG A 121 2.55 -1.75 -4.69
N LEU A 122 2.27 -2.81 -3.93
CA LEU A 122 0.91 -3.20 -3.55
C LEU A 122 0.20 -2.08 -2.77
N TYR A 123 0.88 -1.44 -1.81
CA TYR A 123 0.33 -0.34 -1.03
C TYR A 123 0.00 0.90 -1.87
N THR A 124 0.76 1.15 -2.93
CA THR A 124 0.47 2.23 -3.89
C THR A 124 -0.54 1.83 -4.98
N GLY A 125 -1.15 0.64 -4.86
CA GLY A 125 -2.29 0.19 -5.65
C GLY A 125 -3.55 0.02 -4.79
N PRO A 126 -4.61 -0.62 -5.30
CA PRO A 126 -5.88 -0.83 -4.60
C PRO A 126 -5.77 -1.44 -3.19
N MET A 127 -4.76 -2.28 -2.93
CA MET A 127 -4.62 -3.01 -1.66
C MET A 127 -4.48 -2.11 -0.43
N PHE A 128 -4.16 -0.81 -0.60
CA PHE A 128 -4.18 0.16 0.50
C PHE A 128 -5.49 0.14 1.31
N VAL A 129 -6.61 -0.21 0.68
CA VAL A 129 -7.92 -0.33 1.35
C VAL A 129 -7.89 -1.39 2.44
N LYS A 130 -7.42 -2.60 2.12
CA LYS A 130 -7.36 -3.72 3.06
C LYS A 130 -6.27 -3.52 4.11
N TYR A 131 -5.11 -2.99 3.73
CA TYR A 131 -4.04 -2.69 4.67
C TYR A 131 -4.44 -1.63 5.71
N ASN A 132 -5.07 -0.54 5.27
CA ASN A 132 -5.54 0.48 6.19
C ASN A 132 -6.70 -0.01 7.05
N ALA A 133 -7.59 -0.85 6.52
CA ALA A 133 -8.62 -1.50 7.33
C ALA A 133 -7.97 -2.39 8.39
N SER A 134 -6.92 -3.15 8.04
CA SER A 134 -6.19 -4.01 8.96
C SER A 134 -5.57 -3.21 10.11
N LEU A 135 -4.89 -2.11 9.77
CA LEU A 135 -4.24 -1.22 10.73
C LEU A 135 -5.23 -0.45 11.62
N ARG A 136 -6.43 -0.11 11.12
CA ARG A 136 -7.36 0.78 11.85
C ARG A 136 -8.49 0.04 12.56
N GLY A 137 -8.76 -1.20 12.18
CA GLY A 137 -10.03 -1.85 12.52
C GLY A 137 -11.26 -1.10 11.99
N PHE A 138 -11.10 -0.26 10.97
CA PHE A 138 -12.13 0.67 10.46
C PHE A 138 -11.95 0.95 8.95
N PRO A 139 -13.04 1.18 8.18
CA PRO A 139 -14.46 1.07 8.57
C PRO A 139 -14.83 -0.37 8.93
N PRO A 140 -15.85 -0.60 9.80
CA PRO A 140 -16.15 -1.95 10.30
C PRO A 140 -16.32 -2.93 9.15
N GLY A 141 -17.14 -2.59 8.15
CA GLY A 141 -17.38 -3.46 6.99
C GLY A 141 -16.10 -3.87 6.25
N ALA A 142 -15.16 -2.96 6.07
CA ALA A 142 -13.87 -3.28 5.43
C ALA A 142 -12.99 -4.15 6.33
N TRP A 143 -13.02 -3.95 7.64
CA TRP A 143 -12.31 -4.78 8.62
C TRP A 143 -12.88 -6.20 8.71
N GLN A 144 -14.20 -6.34 8.77
CA GLN A 144 -14.87 -7.65 8.78
C GLN A 144 -14.65 -8.41 7.47
N ALA A 145 -14.61 -7.69 6.34
CA ALA A 145 -14.27 -8.25 5.03
C ALA A 145 -12.83 -8.79 4.93
N LEU A 146 -11.96 -8.56 5.92
CA LEU A 146 -10.66 -9.21 5.98
C LEU A 146 -10.75 -10.66 6.46
N LYS A 147 -11.86 -11.07 7.10
CA LYS A 147 -12.12 -12.45 7.56
C LYS A 147 -10.97 -13.04 8.40
N GLY A 148 -10.34 -12.19 9.22
CA GLY A 148 -9.22 -12.57 10.09
C GLY A 148 -7.83 -12.43 9.45
N ASN A 149 -7.72 -12.17 8.15
CA ASN A 149 -6.45 -11.86 7.51
C ASN A 149 -5.91 -10.51 8.01
N ARG A 150 -4.68 -10.51 8.52
CA ARG A 150 -4.03 -9.31 9.09
C ARG A 150 -3.04 -8.65 8.15
N TYR A 151 -2.63 -9.32 7.07
CA TYR A 151 -1.58 -8.83 6.17
C TYR A 151 -0.28 -8.49 6.91
N ALA A 152 0.05 -9.23 7.97
CA ALA A 152 1.08 -8.86 8.92
C ALA A 152 2.46 -8.76 8.26
N SER A 153 2.85 -9.77 7.48
CA SER A 153 4.16 -9.80 6.81
C SER A 153 4.26 -8.71 5.75
N THR A 154 3.17 -8.44 5.03
CA THR A 154 3.12 -7.36 4.05
C THR A 154 3.23 -5.98 4.70
N LEU A 155 2.53 -5.74 5.81
CA LEU A 155 2.58 -4.47 6.55
C LEU A 155 3.95 -4.21 7.17
N HIS A 156 4.62 -5.25 7.67
CA HIS A 156 6.01 -5.17 8.12
C HIS A 156 6.95 -4.84 6.96
N ALA A 157 6.79 -5.46 5.79
CA ALA A 157 7.59 -5.15 4.61
C ALA A 157 7.37 -3.71 4.10
N ILE A 158 6.13 -3.19 4.13
CA ILE A 158 5.83 -1.78 3.83
C ILE A 158 6.60 -0.86 4.78
N THR A 159 6.49 -1.13 6.08
CA THR A 159 7.12 -0.34 7.15
C THR A 159 8.63 -0.30 6.99
N SER A 160 9.25 -1.46 6.78
CA SER A 160 10.70 -1.59 6.53
C SER A 160 11.14 -0.82 5.28
N GLY A 161 10.39 -0.95 4.17
CA GLY A 161 10.68 -0.24 2.93
C GLY A 161 10.61 1.28 3.07
N ILE A 162 9.60 1.82 3.76
CA ILE A 162 9.49 3.26 4.05
C ILE A 162 10.68 3.76 4.86
N VAL A 163 11.09 3.02 5.90
CA VAL A 163 12.23 3.39 6.75
C VAL A 163 13.52 3.44 5.93
N LYS A 164 13.78 2.43 5.09
CA LYS A 164 14.97 2.43 4.23
C LYS A 164 14.95 3.59 3.22
N LEU A 165 13.81 3.87 2.60
CA LEU A 165 13.66 5.01 1.69
C LEU A 165 13.90 6.35 2.40
N SER A 166 13.42 6.50 3.64
CA SER A 166 13.60 7.73 4.41
C SER A 166 15.09 8.07 4.67
N LYS A 167 15.96 7.05 4.77
CA LYS A 167 17.41 7.24 4.99
C LYS A 167 18.13 7.80 3.78
N VAL A 168 17.61 7.59 2.57
CA VAL A 168 18.26 8.02 1.32
C VAL A 168 17.63 9.24 0.68
N TRP A 169 16.44 9.63 1.16
CA TRP A 169 15.69 10.78 0.67
C TRP A 169 15.84 11.97 1.64
N LYS A 170 16.54 13.02 1.20
CA LYS A 170 16.57 14.29 1.92
C LYS A 170 15.29 15.08 1.64
N LEU A 171 14.48 15.32 2.67
CA LEU A 171 13.31 16.19 2.56
C LEU A 171 13.79 17.64 2.33
N PRO A 172 13.33 18.33 1.27
CA PRO A 172 13.59 19.75 1.12
C PRO A 172 12.98 20.54 2.28
N GLU A 173 13.72 21.51 2.81
CA GLU A 173 13.34 22.30 4.01
C GLU A 173 11.97 22.97 3.89
N ASN A 174 11.54 23.31 2.67
CA ASN A 174 10.27 24.01 2.40
C ASN A 174 9.17 23.11 1.83
N ARG A 175 9.27 21.78 1.99
CA ARG A 175 8.30 20.86 1.40
C ARG A 175 6.96 20.90 2.16
N ARG A 176 5.90 21.31 1.45
CA ARG A 176 4.51 21.15 1.89
C ARG A 176 3.92 19.88 1.30
N VAL A 177 3.26 19.09 2.13
CA VAL A 177 2.46 17.94 1.69
C VAL A 177 0.98 18.29 1.81
N TYR A 178 0.19 17.86 0.84
CA TYR A 178 -1.25 18.09 0.81
C TYR A 178 -1.97 16.75 0.79
N ARG A 179 -3.05 16.64 1.57
CA ARG A 179 -3.93 15.47 1.56
C ARG A 179 -5.36 15.93 1.31
N GLY A 180 -5.96 15.45 0.23
CA GLY A 180 -7.40 15.54 0.05
C GLY A 180 -8.07 14.52 0.97
N LEU A 181 -8.92 14.98 1.88
CA LEU A 181 -9.90 14.13 2.54
C LEU A 181 -11.18 14.26 1.72
N GLY A 182 -11.59 13.15 1.10
CA GLY A 182 -12.87 13.04 0.39
C GLY A 182 -13.98 12.61 1.33
#